data_AF-A0A7V4QEC2-F1
#
_entry.id   AF-A0A7V4QEC2-F1
#
_cell.length_a   1.000
_cell.length_b   1.000
_cell.length_c   1.000
_cell.angle_alpha   90.00
_cell.angle_beta   90.00
_cell.angle_gamma   90.00
#
_symmetry.space_group_name_H-M   'P 1'
#
loop_
_entity.id
_entity.type
_entity.pdbx_description
1 polymer ?
#
loop_
_entity_poly.entity_id
_entity_poly.type
_entity_poly.pdbx_seq_one_letter_code
_entity_poly.pdbx_strand_id
1 'polypeptide(L)'
;MACFLVPMGTAIIITPAKKRIPERYHFHWLISMLWGGVVMLCVEHISHGEVVPYPPFLTKGLSEVIPEMVRVGVPMTLAVFVVWLIMVGVANWFEKIKERKLVETY
;
A
#
# COMPACT_ATOMS: atom_id res chain seq x y z
N MET A 1 -1.40 -4.57 -18.07
CA MET A 1 -0.54 -4.91 -16.92
C MET A 1 -1.34 -4.67 -15.64
N ALA A 2 -2.07 -5.65 -15.06
CA ALA A 2 -3.01 -5.35 -13.96
C ALA A 2 -2.34 -5.29 -12.56
N CYS A 3 -1.17 -4.64 -12.46
CA CYS A 3 -0.35 -4.58 -11.24
C CYS A 3 -1.06 -3.93 -10.05
N PHE A 4 -2.11 -3.14 -10.28
CA PHE A 4 -2.92 -2.51 -9.24
C PHE A 4 -3.74 -3.50 -8.39
N LEU A 5 -4.00 -4.72 -8.87
CA LEU A 5 -4.79 -5.71 -8.14
C LEU A 5 -4.05 -6.27 -6.91
N VAL A 6 -2.71 -6.32 -6.95
CA VAL A 6 -1.87 -6.77 -5.83
C VAL A 6 -1.99 -5.81 -4.63
N PRO A 7 -1.69 -4.50 -4.76
CA PRO A 7 -1.89 -3.54 -3.68
C PRO A 7 -3.37 -3.45 -3.27
N MET A 8 -4.32 -3.54 -4.20
CA MET A 8 -5.74 -3.55 -3.88
C MET A 8 -6.14 -4.75 -3.03
N GLY A 9 -5.70 -5.96 -3.38
CA GLY A 9 -5.94 -7.16 -2.59
C GLY A 9 -5.36 -7.05 -1.18
N THR A 10 -4.13 -6.57 -1.06
CA THR A 10 -3.52 -6.33 0.27
C THR A 10 -4.27 -5.26 1.07
N ALA A 11 -4.69 -4.16 0.43
CA ALA A 11 -5.45 -3.10 1.08
C ALA A 11 -6.81 -3.61 1.60
N ILE A 12 -7.53 -4.40 0.81
CA ILE A 12 -8.82 -4.99 1.19
C ILE A 12 -8.66 -5.94 2.39
N ILE A 13 -7.59 -6.73 2.44
CA ILE A 13 -7.33 -7.65 3.56
C ILE A 13 -6.92 -6.89 4.83
N ILE A 14 -6.11 -5.83 4.70
CA ILE A 14 -5.56 -5.07 5.83
C ILE A 14 -6.61 -4.13 6.45
N THR A 15 -7.56 -3.63 5.65
CA THR A 15 -8.61 -2.71 6.10
C THR A 15 -9.44 -3.25 7.28
N PRO A 16 -10.01 -4.48 7.25
CA PRO A 16 -10.71 -5.05 8.40
C PRO A 16 -9.75 -5.45 9.53
N ALA A 17 -8.51 -5.85 9.22
CA ALA A 17 -7.52 -6.23 10.21
C ALA A 17 -7.05 -5.05 11.07
N LYS A 18 -7.13 -3.80 10.57
CA LYS A 18 -6.82 -2.57 11.33
C LYS A 18 -7.53 -2.53 12.69
N LYS A 19 -8.77 -3.02 12.78
CA LYS A 19 -9.58 -2.97 14.01
C LYS A 19 -9.04 -3.85 15.14
N ARG A 20 -8.18 -4.82 14.82
CA ARG A 20 -7.57 -5.76 15.78
C ARG A 20 -6.13 -5.38 16.17
N ILE A 21 -5.54 -4.39 15.51
CA ILE A 21 -4.12 -4.08 15.64
C ILE A 21 -3.94 -2.82 16.50
N PRO A 22 -3.00 -2.81 17.45
CA PRO A 22 -2.75 -1.64 18.31
C PRO A 22 -2.34 -0.40 17.50
N GLU A 23 -2.85 0.75 17.91
CA GLU A 23 -2.73 2.05 17.22
C GLU A 23 -1.26 2.52 17.09
N ARG A 24 -0.36 1.98 17.93
CA ARG A 24 1.10 2.21 17.96
C ARG A 24 1.84 1.99 16.64
N TYR A 25 1.20 1.35 15.65
CA TYR A 25 1.80 1.09 14.35
C TYR A 25 1.25 1.99 13.23
N HIS A 26 0.33 2.93 13.54
CA HIS A 26 -0.24 3.85 12.55
C HIS A 26 -0.69 3.18 11.23
N PHE A 27 -1.38 2.03 11.32
CA PHE A 27 -1.86 1.27 10.15
C PHE A 27 -2.74 2.09 9.21
N HIS A 28 -3.36 3.17 9.71
CA HIS A 28 -4.12 4.08 8.87
C HIS A 28 -3.27 4.73 7.78
N TRP A 29 -2.00 5.06 8.05
CA TRP A 29 -1.09 5.62 7.06
C TRP A 29 -0.78 4.61 5.96
N LEU A 30 -0.49 3.36 6.33
CA LEU A 30 -0.28 2.28 5.36
C LEU A 30 -1.49 2.09 4.44
N ILE A 31 -2.70 2.06 5.00
CA ILE A 31 -3.95 1.91 4.24
C ILE A 31 -4.13 3.10 3.28
N SER A 32 -3.86 4.32 3.73
CA SER A 32 -3.95 5.51 2.87
C SER A 32 -2.92 5.50 1.73
N MET A 33 -1.68 5.07 1.99
CA MET A 33 -0.64 4.93 0.96
C MET A 33 -0.99 3.84 -0.06
N LEU A 34 -1.52 2.70 0.40
CA LEU A 34 -1.96 1.60 -0.47
C LEU A 34 -3.12 2.04 -1.38
N TRP A 35 -4.17 2.64 -0.81
CA TRP A 35 -5.30 3.13 -1.61
C TRP A 35 -4.91 4.26 -2.56
N GLY A 36 -4.04 5.18 -2.13
CA GLY A 36 -3.50 6.23 -2.99
C GLY A 36 -2.72 5.66 -4.18
N GLY A 37 -1.86 4.67 -3.93
CA GLY A 37 -1.13 3.97 -4.98
C GLY A 37 -2.03 3.20 -5.95
N VAL A 38 -3.08 2.53 -5.45
CA VAL A 38 -4.07 1.83 -6.29
C VAL A 38 -4.80 2.81 -7.20
N VAL A 39 -5.27 3.94 -6.68
CA VAL A 39 -5.99 4.95 -7.48
C VAL A 39 -5.07 5.53 -8.56
N MET A 40 -3.83 5.90 -8.20
CA MET A 40 -2.86 6.44 -9.15
C MET A 40 -2.52 5.46 -10.27
N LEU A 41 -2.22 4.20 -9.93
CA LEU A 41 -1.97 3.15 -10.92
C LEU A 41 -3.20 2.87 -11.78
N CYS A 42 -4.39 2.83 -11.19
CA CYS A 42 -5.63 2.62 -11.94
C CYS A 42 -5.78 3.69 -13.04
N VAL A 43 -5.52 4.95 -12.72
CA VAL A 43 -5.54 6.05 -13.71
C VAL A 43 -4.47 5.86 -14.79
N GLU A 44 -3.27 5.45 -14.43
CA GLU A 44 -2.19 5.15 -15.39
C GLU A 44 -2.56 4.03 -16.36
N HIS A 45 -3.16 2.94 -15.87
CA HIS A 45 -3.56 1.82 -16.72
C HIS A 45 -4.78 2.14 -17.60
N ILE A 46 -5.67 3.03 -17.14
CA ILE A 46 -6.77 3.57 -17.96
C ILE A 46 -6.20 4.46 -19.07
N SER A 47 -5.24 5.34 -18.76
CA SER A 47 -4.66 6.25 -19.75
C SER A 47 -3.76 5.55 -20.77
N HIS A 48 -3.09 4.46 -20.37
CA HIS A 48 -2.30 3.60 -21.27
C HIS A 48 -3.15 2.64 -22.12
N GLY A 49 -4.48 2.62 -21.94
CA GLY A 49 -5.39 1.82 -22.76
C GLY A 49 -5.36 0.31 -22.48
N GLU A 50 -4.86 -0.08 -21.31
CA GLU A 50 -4.78 -1.49 -20.92
C GLU A 50 -5.97 -1.98 -20.10
N VAL A 51 -6.74 -1.05 -19.53
CA VAL A 51 -7.94 -1.31 -18.75
C VAL A 51 -9.10 -0.61 -19.44
N VAL A 52 -9.98 -1.40 -20.07
CA VAL A 52 -11.18 -0.90 -20.74
C VAL A 52 -12.37 -1.04 -19.78
N PRO A 53 -13.21 -0.01 -19.58
CA PRO A 53 -14.37 -0.07 -18.67
C PRO A 53 -15.55 -0.91 -19.20
N TYR A 54 -15.39 -1.60 -20.33
CA TYR A 54 -16.38 -2.48 -20.95
C TYR A 54 -15.78 -3.90 -21.11
N PRO A 55 -16.56 -4.98 -20.92
CA PRO A 55 -16.05 -6.35 -21.02
C PRO A 55 -15.52 -6.66 -22.44
N PRO A 56 -14.36 -7.33 -22.58
CA PRO A 56 -13.52 -7.95 -21.54
C PRO A 56 -12.49 -6.95 -20.97
N PHE A 57 -12.58 -6.66 -19.68
CA PHE A 57 -11.76 -5.67 -18.94
C PHE A 57 -10.23 -5.92 -18.98
N LEU A 58 -9.78 -7.04 -19.56
CA LEU A 58 -8.40 -7.45 -19.78
C LEU A 58 -8.24 -7.87 -21.25
N THR A 59 -7.56 -7.05 -22.05
CA THR A 59 -7.34 -7.30 -23.48
C THR A 59 -6.38 -8.49 -23.75
N LYS A 60 -5.74 -9.05 -22.71
CA LYS A 60 -4.90 -10.25 -22.77
C LYS A 60 -5.33 -11.28 -21.72
N GLY A 61 -5.15 -12.57 -22.04
CA GLY A 61 -5.58 -13.70 -21.21
C GLY A 61 -4.93 -13.72 -19.81
N LEU A 62 -5.70 -14.14 -18.80
CA LEU A 62 -5.27 -14.22 -17.40
C LEU A 62 -3.96 -15.01 -17.19
N SER A 63 -3.69 -16.03 -18.01
CA SER A 63 -2.50 -16.89 -17.92
C SER A 63 -1.17 -16.16 -18.18
N GLU A 64 -1.20 -15.11 -19.00
CA GLU A 64 0.01 -14.32 -19.33
C GLU A 64 0.19 -13.13 -18.39
N VAL A 65 -0.92 -12.57 -17.88
CA VAL A 65 -0.90 -11.36 -17.04
C VAL A 65 -0.54 -11.66 -15.58
N ILE A 66 -0.89 -12.84 -15.05
CA ILE A 66 -0.59 -13.25 -13.67
C ILE A 66 0.92 -13.29 -13.34
N PRO A 67 1.80 -13.96 -14.12
CA PRO A 67 3.21 -14.04 -13.79
C PRO A 67 3.93 -12.68 -13.86
N GLU A 68 3.52 -11.81 -14.77
CA GLU A 68 4.04 -10.44 -14.87
C GLU A 68 3.55 -9.55 -13.70
N MET A 69 2.28 -9.70 -13.30
CA MET A 69 1.74 -9.03 -12.11
C MET A 69 2.49 -9.40 -10.83
N VAL A 70 2.86 -10.67 -10.67
CA VAL A 70 3.60 -11.12 -9.48
C VAL A 70 5.02 -10.54 -9.48
N ARG A 71 5.71 -10.51 -10.64
CA ARG A 71 7.08 -9.99 -10.71
C ARG A 71 7.19 -8.49 -10.47
N VAL A 72 6.19 -7.70 -10.86
CA VAL A 72 6.25 -6.23 -10.75
C VAL A 72 5.42 -5.69 -9.58
N GLY A 73 4.22 -6.26 -9.35
CA GLY A 73 3.34 -5.82 -8.27
C GLY A 73 3.84 -6.17 -6.87
N VAL A 74 4.53 -7.30 -6.71
CA VAL A 74 5.11 -7.71 -5.42
C VAL A 74 6.27 -6.80 -4.96
N PRO A 75 7.31 -6.52 -5.76
CA PRO A 75 8.38 -5.62 -5.31
C PRO A 75 7.85 -4.20 -5.04
N MET A 76 6.86 -3.74 -5.81
CA MET A 76 6.26 -2.43 -5.60
C MET A 76 5.49 -2.35 -4.27
N THR A 77 4.68 -3.37 -3.96
CA THR A 77 3.99 -3.43 -2.67
C THR A 77 4.97 -3.55 -1.51
N LEU A 78 6.01 -4.39 -1.63
CA LEU A 78 7.08 -4.50 -0.63
C LEU A 78 7.77 -3.16 -0.38
N ALA A 79 8.04 -2.37 -1.42
CA ALA A 79 8.63 -1.04 -1.26
C ALA A 79 7.73 -0.13 -0.41
N VAL A 80 6.41 -0.14 -0.62
CA VAL A 80 5.45 0.63 0.20
C VAL A 80 5.48 0.17 1.66
N PHE A 81 5.56 -1.14 1.92
CA PHE A 81 5.69 -1.67 3.29
C PHE A 81 7.00 -1.23 3.96
N VAL A 82 8.11 -1.23 3.22
CA VAL A 82 9.41 -0.77 3.73
C VAL A 82 9.37 0.70 4.10
N VAL A 83 8.83 1.55 3.22
CA VAL A 83 8.68 3.00 3.48
C VAL A 83 7.81 3.23 4.71
N TRP A 84 6.68 2.52 4.83
CA TRP A 84 5.83 2.61 6.01
C TRP A 84 6.54 2.20 7.31
N LEU A 85 7.29 1.10 7.29
CA LEU A 85 8.07 0.65 8.45
C LEU A 85 9.09 1.72 8.91
N ILE A 86 9.78 2.36 7.97
CA ILE A 86 10.72 3.45 8.27
C ILE A 86 9.98 4.64 8.89
N MET A 87 8.85 5.06 8.32
CA MET A 87 8.06 6.19 8.83
C MET A 87 7.54 5.93 10.25
N VAL A 88 7.01 4.74 10.52
CA VAL A 88 6.54 4.35 11.87
C VAL A 88 7.70 4.29 12.86
N GLY A 89 8.85 3.75 12.44
CA GLY A 89 10.06 3.72 13.27
C GLY A 89 10.52 5.12 13.67
N VAL A 90 10.54 6.06 12.71
CA VAL A 90 10.90 7.46 12.94
C VAL A 90 9.87 8.17 13.84
N ALA A 91 8.57 7.97 13.61
CA ALA A 91 7.52 8.57 14.43
C ALA A 91 7.64 8.13 15.90
N ASN A 92 7.77 6.82 16.15
CA ASN A 92 7.95 6.27 17.49
C ASN A 92 9.26 6.76 18.15
N TRP A 93 10.31 6.96 17.36
CA TRP A 93 11.57 7.54 17.85
C TRP A 93 11.41 8.99 18.30
N PHE A 94 10.68 9.82 17.53
CA PHE A 94 10.39 11.20 17.90
C PHE A 94 9.53 11.31 19.15
N GLU A 95 8.51 10.45 19.29
CA GLU A 95 7.68 10.40 20.51
C GLU A 95 8.52 10.07 21.73
N LYS A 96 9.42 9.08 21.63
CA LYS A 96 10.33 8.69 22.72
C LYS A 96 11.29 9.82 23.11
N ILE A 97 11.82 10.58 22.14
CA ILE A 97 12.65 11.77 22.44
C ILE A 97 11.83 12.84 23.16
N LYS A 98 10.59 13.07 22.72
CA LYS A 98 9.71 14.07 23.31
C LYS A 98 9.40 13.74 24.76
N GLU A 99 9.05 12.49 25.06
CA GLU A 99 8.81 12.02 26.43
C GLU A 99 10.04 12.20 27.33
N ARG A 100 11.24 11.82 26.84
CA ARG A 100 12.50 11.99 27.57
C ARG A 100 12.76 13.45 27.97
N LYS A 101 12.54 14.40 27.05
CA LYS A 101 12.69 15.84 27.36
C LYS A 101 11.66 16.34 28.37
N LEU A 102 10.42 15.83 28.32
CA LEU A 102 9.39 16.23 29.27
C LEU A 102 9.72 15.74 30.69
N VAL A 103 10.20 14.50 30.84
CA VAL A 103 10.62 13.95 32.14
C VAL A 103 11.81 14.71 32.73
N GLU A 104 12.74 15.19 31.90
CA GLU A 104 13.91 15.96 32.38
C GLU A 104 13.57 17.41 32.77
N THR A 105 12.39 17.92 32.37
CA THR A 105 11.94 19.29 32.68
C THR A 105 11.12 19.38 33.97
N TYR A 106 10.60 18.26 34.49
CA TYR A 106 9.83 18.17 35.75
C TYR A 106 10.72 17.65 36.89
#